data_AF-A0A960VMC7-F1
#
_entry.id   AF-A0A960VMC7-F1
#
_cell.length_a   1.000
_cell.length_b   1.000
_cell.length_c   1.000
_cell.angle_alpha   90.00
_cell.angle_beta   90.00
_cell.angle_gamma   90.00
#
_symmetry.space_group_name_H-M   'P 1'
#
loop_
_entity.id
_entity.type
_entity.pdbx_description
1 polymer ?
#
loop_
_entity_poly.entity_id
_entity_poly.type
_entity_poly.pdbx_seq_one_letter_code
_entity_poly.pdbx_strand_id
1 'polypeptide(L)' 'MTPIRSLDQLVRSLQDQPSRRVAVAAGHDPHTIEAAVHAAGAGIAEVTLVGDADRIAALGAA' A
#
# COMPACT_ATOMS: atom_id res chain seq x y z
N MET A 1 20.75 -8.23 -13.87
CA MET A 1 19.82 -7.93 -12.77
C MET A 1 19.98 -8.99 -11.71
N THR A 2 20.23 -8.62 -10.45
CA THR A 2 20.19 -9.59 -9.34
C THR A 2 18.73 -9.99 -9.11
N PRO A 3 18.39 -11.29 -9.05
CA PRO A 3 17.02 -11.71 -8.84
C PRO A 3 16.51 -11.26 -7.45
N ILE A 4 15.32 -10.69 -7.40
CA ILE A 4 14.62 -10.39 -6.15
C ILE A 4 14.02 -11.69 -5.61
N ARG A 5 14.31 -12.04 -4.34
CA ARG A 5 13.89 -13.30 -3.71
C ARG A 5 13.14 -13.12 -2.39
N SER A 6 13.00 -11.89 -1.92
CA SER A 6 12.25 -11.58 -0.70
C SER A 6 11.48 -10.26 -0.84
N LEU A 7 10.48 -10.08 0.02
CA LEU A 7 9.73 -8.83 0.10
C LEU A 7 10.64 -7.65 0.46
N ASP A 8 11.56 -7.83 1.42
CA ASP A 8 12.51 -6.76 1.78
C ASP A 8 13.38 -6.31 0.61
N GLN A 9 13.83 -7.25 -0.23
CA GLN A 9 14.61 -6.93 -1.42
C GLN A 9 13.75 -6.17 -2.44
N LEU A 10 12.47 -6.54 -2.59
CA LEU A 10 11.54 -5.82 -3.45
C LEU A 10 11.32 -4.40 -2.94
N VAL A 11 11.00 -4.22 -1.66
CA VAL A 11 10.76 -2.91 -1.04
C VAL A 11 11.97 -2.01 -1.20
N ARG A 12 13.18 -2.49 -0.86
CA ARG A 12 14.42 -1.73 -1.05
C ARG A 12 14.64 -1.34 -2.51
N SER A 13 14.34 -2.22 -3.46
CA SER A 13 14.48 -1.89 -4.88
C SER A 13 13.53 -0.78 -5.36
N LEU A 14 12.43 -0.53 -4.62
CA LEU A 14 11.43 0.47 -4.95
C LEU A 14 11.64 1.82 -4.25
N GLN A 15 12.38 1.86 -3.13
CA GLN A 15 12.58 3.09 -2.33
C GLN A 15 13.28 4.23 -3.09
N ASP A 16 14.16 3.92 -4.05
CA ASP A 16 14.86 4.91 -4.88
C ASP A 16 14.11 5.25 -6.19
N GLN A 17 12.89 4.72 -6.36
CA GLN A 17 12.06 4.95 -7.53
C GLN A 17 10.89 5.86 -7.19
N PRO A 18 10.35 6.64 -8.15
CA PRO A 18 9.13 7.39 -7.93
C PRO A 18 7.98 6.45 -7.58
N SER A 19 7.24 6.79 -6.52
CA SER A 19 6.05 6.05 -6.08
C SER A 19 5.07 5.84 -7.22
N ARG A 20 4.59 4.61 -7.37
CA ARG A 20 3.54 4.30 -8.35
C ARG A 20 2.17 4.51 -7.73
N ARG A 21 1.21 4.91 -8.56
CA ARG A 21 -0.19 5.10 -8.16
C ARG A 21 -0.92 3.77 -8.19
N VAL A 22 -1.58 3.41 -7.09
CA VAL A 22 -2.31 2.15 -6.92
C VAL A 22 -3.74 2.44 -6.47
N ALA A 23 -4.73 2.01 -7.25
CA ALA A 23 -6.14 2.08 -6.85
C ALA A 23 -6.60 0.70 -6.36
N VAL A 24 -7.21 0.65 -5.17
CA VAL A 24 -7.63 -0.59 -4.54
C VAL A 24 -9.14 -0.61 -4.37
N ALA A 25 -9.80 -1.53 -5.08
CA ALA A 25 -11.26 -1.66 -5.08
C ALA A 25 -11.84 -2.28 -3.80
N ALA A 26 -11.00 -2.98 -3.03
CA ALA A 26 -11.39 -3.64 -1.77
C ALA A 26 -11.09 -2.74 -0.55
N GLY A 27 -11.50 -1.46 -0.59
CA GLY A 27 -11.11 -0.47 0.42
C GLY A 27 -11.55 -0.79 1.85
N HIS A 28 -12.50 -1.70 2.05
CA HIS A 28 -13.09 -2.05 3.35
C HIS A 28 -12.51 -3.32 4.00
N ASP A 29 -11.55 -3.97 3.37
CA ASP A 29 -10.87 -5.15 3.94
C ASP A 29 -9.73 -4.69 4.88
N PRO A 30 -9.69 -5.13 6.16
CA PRO A 30 -8.69 -4.66 7.12
C PRO A 30 -7.24 -4.92 6.70
N HIS A 31 -6.94 -6.10 6.15
CA HIS A 31 -5.58 -6.43 5.70
C HIS A 31 -5.17 -5.59 4.47
N THR A 32 -6.13 -5.29 3.61
CA THR A 32 -5.93 -4.40 2.46
C THR A 32 -5.63 -2.97 2.89
N ILE A 33 -6.35 -2.47 3.89
CA ILE A 33 -6.09 -1.15 4.49
C ILE A 33 -4.69 -1.14 5.13
N GLU A 34 -4.35 -2.15 5.93
CA GLU A 34 -3.03 -2.26 6.56
C GLU A 34 -1.90 -2.27 5.52
N ALA A 35 -2.04 -3.07 4.46
CA ALA A 35 -1.06 -3.13 3.37
C ALA A 35 -0.95 -1.79 2.62
N ALA A 36 -2.07 -1.12 2.37
CA ALA A 36 -2.10 0.20 1.74
C ALA A 36 -1.39 1.26 2.58
N VAL A 37 -1.67 1.29 3.89
CA VAL A 37 -1.03 2.20 4.85
C VAL A 37 0.47 1.93 4.92
N HIS A 38 0.87 0.65 5.04
CA HIS A 38 2.28 0.28 5.08
C HIS A 38 3.02 0.68 3.78
N ALA A 39 2.43 0.43 2.61
CA ALA A 39 3.03 0.80 1.33
C ALA A 39 3.16 2.33 1.15
N ALA A 40 2.16 3.09 1.57
CA ALA A 40 2.21 4.55 1.56
C ALA A 40 3.26 5.10 2.55
N GLY A 41 3.29 4.57 3.77
CA GLY A 41 4.25 4.96 4.81
C GLY A 41 5.70 4.60 4.45
N ALA A 42 5.91 3.49 3.74
CA ALA A 42 7.22 3.10 3.22
C ALA A 42 7.66 3.90 1.97
N GLY A 43 6.80 4.79 1.45
CA GLY A 43 7.10 5.63 0.29
C GLY A 43 7.23 4.84 -1.03
N ILE A 44 6.66 3.64 -1.11
CA ILE A 44 6.76 2.80 -2.32
C ILE A 44 5.52 2.88 -3.22
N ALA A 45 4.42 3.46 -2.73
CA ALA A 45 3.19 3.63 -3.49
C ALA A 45 2.36 4.84 -3.02
N GLU A 46 1.65 5.46 -3.97
CA GLU A 46 0.56 6.39 -3.69
C GLU A 46 -0.77 5.63 -3.84
N VAL A 47 -1.47 5.41 -2.73
CA VAL A 47 -2.65 4.53 -2.71
C VAL A 47 -3.95 5.32 -2.70
N THR A 48 -4.91 4.90 -3.52
CA THR A 48 -6.31 5.36 -3.50
C THR A 48 -7.21 4.18 -3.16
N LEU A 49 -7.83 4.20 -1.98
CA LEU A 49 -8.84 3.20 -1.60
C LEU A 49 -10.20 3.60 -2.17
N VAL A 50 -10.93 2.63 -2.71
CA VAL A 50 -12.27 2.84 -3.27
C VAL A 50 -13.30 2.06 -2.44
N GLY A 51 -14.37 2.74 -2.04
CA GLY A 51 -15.46 2.16 -1.25
C GLY A 51 -16.20 3.22 -0.42
N ASP A 52 -16.88 2.77 0.63
CA ASP A 52 -17.55 3.62 1.61
C ASP A 52 -16.52 4.36 2.47
N ALA A 53 -16.42 5.68 2.30
CA ALA A 53 -15.38 6.49 2.94
C ALA A 53 -15.45 6.46 4.47
N ASP A 54 -16.65 6.50 5.05
CA ASP A 54 -16.83 6.49 6.51
C ASP A 54 -16.41 5.15 7.10
N ARG A 55 -16.78 4.05 6.44
CA ARG A 55 -16.37 2.70 6.83
C ARG A 55 -14.86 2.50 6.70
N ILE A 56 -14.26 3.01 5.63
CA ILE A 56 -12.80 2.93 5.41
C ILE A 56 -12.07 3.72 6.50
N ALA A 57 -12.53 4.94 6.80
CA ALA A 57 -11.94 5.78 7.83
C ALA A 57 -12.04 5.14 9.23
N ALA A 58 -13.18 4.53 9.56
CA ALA A 58 -13.36 3.84 10.84
C ALA A 58 -12.42 2.64 11.01
N LEU A 59 -12.15 1.90 9.93
CA LEU A 59 -11.23 0.76 9.93
C LEU A 59 -9.75 1.18 9.93
N GLY A 60 -9.41 2.31 9.33
CA GLY A 60 -8.04 2.82 9.25
C GLY A 60 -7.58 3.67 10.44
N ALA A 61 -8.48 4.02 11.36
CA ALA A 61 -8.17 4.79 12.57
C ALA A 61 -7.83 3.93 13.81
N ALA A 62 -7.80 2.61 13.67
CA ALA A 62 -7.40 1.64 14.69
C ALA A 62 -5.88 1.39 14.66
#